data_AF-A0A9E1T3C3-F1
#
_entry.id   AF-A0A9E1T3C3-F1
#
_cell.length_a   1.000
_cell.length_b   1.000
_cell.length_c   1.000
_cell.angle_alpha   90.00
_cell.angle_beta   90.00
_cell.angle_gamma   90.00
#
_symmetry.space_group_name_H-M   'P 1'
#
loop_
_entity.id
_entity.type
_entity.pdbx_description
1 polymer ?
#
loop_
_entity_poly.entity_id
_entity_poly.type
_entity_poly.pdbx_seq_one_letter_code
_entity_poly.pdbx_strand_id
1 'polypeptide(L)'
;QLMDILGNQSDFVKGRALMSAFMPLMKALEQSGKFLQCVKLGCEQQGRPGGNVRLPLLPIEDTFKKEMISVIDNTRASLHSILN
;
A
#
# COMPACT_ATOMS: atom_id res chain seq x y z
N GLN A 1 13.98 -6.55 -0.67
CA GLN A 1 14.56 -5.74 0.43
C GLN A 1 13.94 -6.10 1.78
N LEU A 2 12.64 -5.88 2.05
CA LEU A 2 12.01 -6.29 3.32
C LEU A 2 12.27 -7.76 3.68
N MET A 3 11.97 -8.68 2.76
CA MET A 3 12.14 -10.13 2.99
C MET A 3 13.61 -10.51 3.24
N ASP A 4 14.54 -9.76 2.66
CA ASP A 4 15.99 -10.00 2.84
C ASP A 4 16.44 -9.55 4.24
N ILE A 5 16.00 -8.36 4.68
CA ILE A 5 16.27 -7.81 6.02
C ILE A 5 15.77 -8.76 7.12
N LEU A 6 14.55 -9.29 6.96
CA LEU A 6 13.95 -10.19 7.96
C LEU A 6 14.48 -11.63 7.85
N GLY A 7 14.56 -12.17 6.64
CA GLY A 7 14.86 -13.58 6.43
C GLY A 7 16.35 -13.90 6.46
N ASN A 8 17.16 -13.12 5.76
CA ASN A 8 18.59 -13.41 5.61
C ASN A 8 19.43 -12.67 6.67
N GLN A 9 19.13 -11.40 6.92
CA GLN A 9 19.93 -10.57 7.84
C GLN A 9 19.48 -10.69 9.30
N SER A 10 18.30 -11.25 9.56
CA SER A 10 17.69 -11.35 10.90
C SER A 10 17.57 -10.01 11.65
N ASP A 11 17.48 -8.90 10.91
CA ASP A 11 17.31 -7.56 11.51
C ASP A 11 15.83 -7.30 11.81
N PHE A 12 15.39 -7.81 12.95
CA PHE A 12 14.02 -7.63 13.42
C PHE A 12 13.73 -6.20 13.91
N VAL A 13 14.75 -5.39 14.22
CA VAL A 13 14.55 -4.00 14.64
C VAL A 13 14.12 -3.19 13.41
N LYS A 14 14.91 -3.25 12.34
CA LYS A 14 14.58 -2.61 11.06
C LYS A 14 13.33 -3.21 10.43
N GLY A 15 13.15 -4.53 10.54
CA GLY A 15 11.94 -5.22 10.13
C GLY A 15 10.67 -4.70 10.82
N ARG A 16 10.69 -4.50 12.15
CA ARG A 16 9.56 -3.91 12.89
C ARG A 16 9.29 -2.47 12.45
N ALA A 17 10.33 -1.65 12.26
CA ALA A 17 10.16 -0.28 11.79
C ALA A 17 9.47 -0.23 10.42
N LEU A 18 9.86 -1.11 9.49
CA LEU A 18 9.22 -1.23 8.18
C LEU A 18 7.76 -1.67 8.31
N MET A 19 7.45 -2.65 9.16
CA MET A 19 6.07 -3.08 9.39
C MET A 19 5.21 -1.94 9.97
N SER A 20 5.74 -1.18 10.93
CA SER A 20 5.07 0.00 11.47
C SER A 20 4.79 1.06 10.39
N ALA A 21 5.73 1.28 9.46
CA ALA A 21 5.54 2.19 8.34
C ALA A 21 4.44 1.73 7.36
N PHE A 22 4.21 0.42 7.22
CA PHE A 22 3.11 -0.13 6.41
C PHE A 22 1.73 -0.05 7.07
N MET A 23 1.65 0.09 8.39
CA MET A 23 0.37 0.02 9.13
C MET A 23 -0.72 0.97 8.62
N PRO A 24 -0.43 2.24 8.26
CA PRO A 24 -1.45 3.14 7.73
C PRO A 24 -2.07 2.63 6.43
N LEU A 25 -1.24 2.09 5.52
CA LEU A 25 -1.71 1.49 4.27
C LEU A 25 -2.55 0.24 4.54
N MET A 26 -2.11 -0.65 5.42
CA MET A 26 -2.85 -1.87 5.75
C MET A 26 -4.23 -1.56 6.34
N LYS A 27 -4.29 -0.57 7.23
CA LYS A 27 -5.56 -0.09 7.80
C LYS A 27 -6.52 0.44 6.72
N ALA A 28 -6.02 1.25 5.78
CA ALA A 28 -6.84 1.78 4.69
C ALA A 28 -7.36 0.69 3.74
N LEU A 29 -6.54 -0.34 3.49
CA LEU A 29 -6.91 -1.50 2.68
C LEU A 29 -8.00 -2.36 3.33
N GLU A 30 -7.90 -2.60 4.63
CA GLU A 30 -8.81 -3.48 5.37
C GLU A 30 -10.14 -2.80 5.72
N GLN A 31 -10.11 -1.53 6.16
CA GLN A 31 -11.29 -0.86 6.71
C GLN A 31 -12.22 -0.26 5.65
N SER A 32 -11.75 -0.07 4.42
CA SER A 32 -12.52 0.62 3.38
C SER A 32 -13.63 -0.22 2.74
N GLY A 33 -13.61 -1.55 2.92
CA GLY A 33 -14.45 -2.48 2.16
C GLY A 33 -14.19 -2.46 0.64
N LYS A 34 -13.14 -1.78 0.19
CA LYS A 34 -12.79 -1.52 -1.21
C LYS A 34 -11.41 -2.08 -1.57
N PHE A 35 -10.99 -3.16 -0.90
CA PHE A 35 -9.65 -3.74 -1.03
C PHE A 35 -9.22 -3.95 -2.48
N LEU A 36 -10.04 -4.63 -3.29
CA LEU A 36 -9.71 -4.93 -4.69
C LEU A 36 -9.58 -3.65 -5.53
N GLN A 37 -10.44 -2.66 -5.31
CA GLN A 37 -10.37 -1.37 -6.00
C GLN A 37 -9.09 -0.62 -5.63
N CYS A 38 -8.69 -0.64 -4.35
CA CYS A 38 -7.43 -0.05 -3.90
C CYS A 38 -6.21 -0.75 -4.49
N VAL A 39 -6.21 -2.09 -4.61
CA VAL A 39 -5.12 -2.85 -5.24
C VAL A 39 -5.00 -2.49 -6.73
N LYS A 40 -6.12 -2.41 -7.45
CA LYS A 40 -6.14 -1.98 -8.86
C LYS A 40 -5.60 -0.55 -9.04
N LEU A 41 -6.04 0.37 -8.17
CA LEU A 41 -5.52 1.75 -8.13
C LEU A 41 -3.99 1.75 -7.90
N GLY A 42 -3.50 0.93 -6.97
CA GLY A 42 -2.07 0.79 -6.69
C GLY A 42 -1.26 0.25 -7.87
N CYS A 43 -1.83 -0.64 -8.70
CA CYS A 43 -1.24 -1.08 -9.95
C CYS A 43 -1.11 0.07 -10.95
N GLU A 44 -2.19 0.84 -11.15
CA GLU A 44 -2.22 1.98 -12.07
C GLU A 44 -1.20 3.05 -11.67
N GLN A 45 -1.08 3.34 -10.36
CA GLN A 45 -0.05 4.23 -9.79
C GLN A 45 1.38 3.77 -10.08
N GLN A 46 1.59 2.49 -10.37
CA GLN A 46 2.88 1.92 -10.74
C GLN A 46 3.02 1.70 -12.26
N GLY A 47 2.13 2.28 -13.06
CA GLY A 47 2.12 2.11 -14.52
C GLY A 47 1.74 0.69 -14.97
N ARG A 48 1.10 -0.10 -14.10
CA ARG A 48 0.63 -1.45 -14.42
C ARG A 48 -0.89 -1.44 -14.65
N PRO A 49 -1.40 -2.14 -15.68
CA PRO A 49 -2.83 -2.13 -15.95
C PRO A 49 -3.62 -2.80 -14.82
N GLY A 50 -4.49 -2.04 -14.14
CA GLY A 50 -5.42 -2.56 -13.13
C GLY A 50 -6.72 -3.14 -13.72
N GLY A 51 -7.11 -2.65 -14.90
CA GLY A 51 -8.33 -3.04 -15.61
C GLY A 51 -9.62 -2.63 -14.88
N ASN A 52 -10.75 -2.70 -15.57
CA ASN A 52 -12.03 -2.23 -15.04
C ASN A 52 -12.47 -3.02 -13.79
N VAL A 53 -13.14 -2.34 -12.87
CA VAL A 53 -13.88 -2.99 -11.76
C VAL A 53 -15.16 -3.60 -12.35
N ARG A 54 -15.51 -4.80 -11.91
CA ARG A 54 -16.70 -5.53 -12.39
C ARG A 54 -17.76 -5.57 -11.30
N LEU A 55 -19.03 -5.53 -11.73
CA LEU A 55 -20.17 -5.73 -10.84
C LEU A 55 -20.05 -7.08 -10.08
N PRO A 56 -20.49 -7.14 -8.82
CA PRO A 56 -21.25 -6.12 -8.08
C PRO A 56 -20.39 -4.98 -7.48
N LEU A 57 -19.06 -5.02 -7.63
CA LEU A 57 -18.18 -3.98 -7.13
C LEU A 57 -18.30 -2.73 -8.01
N LEU A 58 -18.53 -1.58 -7.37
CA LEU A 58 -18.56 -0.29 -8.03
C LEU A 58 -17.15 0.32 -8.15
N PRO A 59 -16.93 1.20 -9.14
CA PRO A 59 -15.71 2.00 -9.22
C PRO A 59 -15.44 2.78 -7.95
N ILE A 60 -14.17 3.10 -7.73
CA ILE A 60 -13.74 3.95 -6.63
C ILE A 60 -14.16 5.41 -6.89
N GLU A 61 -14.69 6.09 -5.88
CA GLU A 61 -14.98 7.53 -5.99
C GLU A 61 -13.69 8.35 -5.99
N ASP A 62 -13.70 9.49 -6.69
CA ASP A 62 -12.52 10.34 -6.86
C ASP A 62 -11.98 10.91 -5.54
N THR A 63 -12.86 11.20 -4.59
CA THR A 63 -12.49 11.67 -3.24
C THR A 63 -11.67 10.61 -2.50
N PHE A 64 -12.18 9.38 -2.44
CA PHE A 64 -11.50 8.26 -1.79
C PHE A 64 -10.24 7.82 -2.57
N LYS A 65 -10.24 7.94 -3.91
CA LYS A 65 -9.04 7.73 -4.72
C LYS A 65 -7.90 8.66 -4.32
N LYS A 66 -8.17 9.96 -4.12
CA LYS A 66 -7.18 10.94 -3.67
C LYS A 66 -6.65 10.62 -2.27
N GLU A 67 -7.54 10.23 -1.35
CA GLU A 67 -7.15 9.81 0.00
C GLU A 67 -6.21 8.61 -0.03
N MET A 68 -6.57 7.57 -0.80
CA MET A 68 -5.74 6.37 -0.93
C MET A 68 -4.37 6.67 -1.57
N ILE A 69 -4.31 7.57 -2.55
CA ILE A 69 -3.03 8.01 -3.14
C ILE A 69 -2.15 8.69 -2.09
N SER A 70 -2.71 9.59 -1.28
CA SER A 70 -1.99 10.22 -0.18
C SER A 70 -1.43 9.19 0.82
N VAL A 71 -2.22 8.18 1.19
CA VAL A 71 -1.77 7.08 2.06
C VAL A 71 -0.62 6.30 1.43
N ILE A 72 -0.70 5.98 0.13
CA ILE A 72 0.35 5.28 -0.61
C ILE A 72 1.64 6.11 -0.64
N ASP A 73 1.55 7.40 -0.94
CA ASP A 73 2.72 8.27 -1.06
C ASP A 73 3.40 8.49 0.30
N ASN A 74 2.62 8.71 1.36
CA ASN A 74 3.15 8.82 2.73
C ASN A 74 3.82 7.51 3.18
N THR A 75 3.20 6.37 2.86
CA THR A 75 3.80 5.05 3.16
C THR A 75 5.11 4.87 2.41
N ARG A 76 5.16 5.23 1.12
CA ARG A 76 6.39 5.17 0.32
C ARG A 76 7.49 6.04 0.89
N ALA A 77 7.17 7.28 1.28
CA ALA A 77 8.11 8.20 1.91
C ALA A 77 8.66 7.64 3.23
N SER A 78 7.79 7.08 4.09
CA SER A 78 8.20 6.48 5.35
C SER A 78 9.11 5.27 5.15
N LEU A 79 8.78 4.38 4.21
CA LEU A 79 9.64 3.24 3.87
C LEU A 79 11.00 3.70 3.33
N HIS A 80 11.01 4.72 2.48
CA HIS A 80 12.23 5.29 1.92
C HIS A 80 13.16 5.84 3.03
N SER A 81 12.62 6.46 4.08
CA SER A 81 13.42 6.95 5.22
C SER A 81 14.03 5.86 6.09
N ILE A 82 13.53 4.62 6.02
CA ILE A 82 14.06 3.49 6.79
C ILE A 82 15.05 2.68 5.94
N LEU A 83 14.80 2.59 4.64
CA LEU A 83 15.61 1.78 3.72
C LEU A 83 16.90 2.47 3.28
N ASN A 84 16.91 3.81 3.20
CA ASN A 84 18.11 4.62 2.96
C ASN A 84 18.71 5.12 4.26
#